data_AF-A0A1I8FCB8-F1
#
_entry.id   AF-A0A1I8FCB8-F1
#
_cell.length_a   1.000
_cell.length_b   1.000
_cell.length_c   1.000
_cell.angle_alpha   90.00
_cell.angle_beta   90.00
_cell.angle_gamma   90.00
#
_symmetry.space_group_name_H-M   'P 1'
#
loop_
_entity.id
_entity.type
_entity.pdbx_description
1 polymer ?
#
loop_
_entity_poly.entity_id
_entity_poly.type
_entity_poly.pdbx_seq_one_letter_code
_entity_poly.pdbx_strand_id
1 'polypeptide(L)'
;EVFSVQHACPSEAVIIHQEVRSKLSVGIHWGAFRMTTREGLLQPPEDLREAMEEARQRRQNVAEFRTIKVGEKICWPLPPAAAHLRPVMSGGGGNSLSAAASAGRCSHASAYVRSRASRAQRSRRSGQQAGAGESLLGRLWWGPEATKEDRDAAIEPSETVGPEPLRRSLLTERGLFLSLVAFRCANALLLHTHFVPDEFWQSVEVAHRSAFGYGHLTWEWQAGLRSPLYPGAFALLFKLLQLAGADSRLAVAKLPRLLQACLAAVADFYLYRFSRRVAGQRAAQWALICQLLNWFTLYTAPRTLSNCVEWLLTTVGLYYYPWPEAQSRKAQWKFALAVAAACALRPTSAVPWLMLCLWHAARSRRRLGRLLALYGATGLLVLAVSGLADKHYYGRWTLSQLNFLHYNLLSDIGSFYGVHPWHWYITQGIPAILGPHLPLYLYASYQSWRQRRRVETALTLLVIWTLYVY
;
A
#
# COMPACT_ATOMS: atom_id res chain seq x y z
N GLU A 1 -25.56 -3.96 20.73
CA GLU A 1 -25.43 -4.91 19.61
C GLU A 1 -24.28 -4.61 18.66
N VAL A 2 -24.04 -3.35 18.24
CA VAL A 2 -22.98 -2.99 17.25
C VAL A 2 -21.55 -3.39 17.67
N PHE A 3 -21.20 -3.38 18.96
CA PHE A 3 -19.87 -3.76 19.45
C PHE A 3 -19.69 -5.26 19.76
N SER A 4 -20.76 -6.06 19.69
CA SER A 4 -20.66 -7.52 19.93
C SER A 4 -19.69 -8.20 18.97
N VAL A 5 -19.48 -7.63 17.79
CA VAL A 5 -18.65 -8.21 16.72
C VAL A 5 -17.16 -7.86 16.86
N GLN A 6 -16.79 -6.94 17.77
CA GLN A 6 -15.42 -6.43 17.94
C GLN A 6 -14.87 -6.63 19.36
N HIS A 7 -15.75 -6.97 20.30
CA HIS A 7 -15.38 -7.26 21.67
C HIS A 7 -15.50 -8.76 21.89
N ALA A 8 -14.40 -9.43 22.21
CA ALA A 8 -14.46 -10.82 22.63
C ALA A 8 -14.98 -10.88 24.07
N CYS A 9 -16.14 -11.49 24.26
CA CYS A 9 -16.62 -11.80 25.60
C CYS A 9 -15.76 -12.92 26.24
N PRO A 10 -15.85 -13.16 27.56
CA PRO A 10 -15.05 -14.18 28.23
C PRO A 10 -15.11 -15.58 27.60
N SER A 11 -16.28 -16.01 27.12
CA SER A 11 -16.41 -17.31 26.43
C SER A 11 -15.69 -17.34 25.08
N GLU A 12 -15.83 -16.30 24.26
CA GLU A 12 -15.10 -16.16 23.00
C GLU A 12 -13.59 -16.09 23.23
N ALA A 13 -13.13 -15.44 24.30
CA ALA A 13 -11.71 -15.41 24.62
C ALA A 13 -11.17 -16.78 25.01
N VAL A 14 -11.96 -17.64 25.68
CA VAL A 14 -11.56 -19.03 25.94
C VAL A 14 -11.39 -19.80 24.63
N ILE A 15 -12.31 -19.60 23.67
CA ILE A 15 -12.19 -20.18 22.32
C ILE A 15 -10.88 -19.70 21.67
N ILE A 16 -10.62 -18.39 21.67
CA ILE A 16 -9.38 -17.81 21.12
C ILE A 16 -8.15 -18.43 21.82
N HIS A 17 -8.13 -18.51 23.16
CA HIS A 17 -7.04 -19.09 23.94
C HIS A 17 -6.72 -20.53 23.51
N GLN A 18 -7.74 -21.34 23.26
CA GLN A 18 -7.61 -22.72 22.79
C GLN A 18 -7.10 -22.78 21.35
N GLU A 19 -7.66 -21.97 20.46
CA GLU A 19 -7.33 -21.97 19.04
C GLU A 19 -5.87 -21.57 18.80
N VAL A 20 -5.38 -20.54 19.51
CA VAL A 20 -3.96 -20.16 19.45
C VAL A 20 -3.04 -21.14 20.19
N ARG A 21 -3.62 -22.14 20.87
CA ARG A 21 -2.92 -23.12 21.74
C ARG A 21 -2.04 -22.43 22.76
N SER A 22 -2.54 -21.32 23.32
CA SER A 22 -1.81 -20.58 24.33
C SER A 22 -1.65 -21.47 25.55
N LYS A 23 -0.47 -21.44 26.18
CA LYS A 23 -0.26 -22.10 27.47
C LYS A 23 -0.79 -21.27 28.64
N LEU A 24 -0.94 -19.97 28.41
CA LEU A 24 -1.35 -19.01 29.41
C LEU A 24 -1.95 -17.78 28.73
N SER A 25 -3.18 -17.42 29.07
CA SER A 25 -3.77 -16.12 28.72
C SER A 25 -4.07 -15.31 29.97
N VAL A 26 -3.98 -13.98 29.84
CA VAL A 26 -4.25 -13.06 30.94
C VAL A 26 -5.21 -11.96 30.47
N GLY A 27 -6.39 -11.90 31.08
CA GLY A 27 -7.41 -10.89 30.79
C GLY A 27 -7.08 -9.58 31.51
N ILE A 28 -6.47 -8.62 30.80
CA ILE A 28 -5.91 -7.39 31.41
C ILE A 28 -6.99 -6.44 31.95
N HIS A 29 -8.14 -6.34 31.27
CA HIS A 29 -9.18 -5.36 31.62
C HIS A 29 -10.26 -5.91 32.56
N TRP A 30 -10.36 -7.24 32.66
CA TRP A 30 -11.40 -7.92 33.43
C TRP A 30 -11.03 -7.98 34.91
N GLY A 31 -11.87 -7.37 35.75
CA GLY A 31 -11.61 -7.24 37.18
C GLY A 31 -10.69 -6.06 37.56
N ALA A 32 -10.22 -5.28 36.58
CA ALA A 32 -9.40 -4.09 36.80
C ALA A 32 -10.19 -2.77 36.67
N PHE A 33 -11.10 -2.69 35.68
CA PHE A 33 -11.94 -1.52 35.43
C PHE A 33 -13.36 -1.93 35.03
N ARG A 34 -14.34 -1.06 35.30
CA ARG A 34 -15.72 -1.27 34.85
C ARG A 34 -15.82 -0.95 33.35
N MET A 35 -16.04 -1.99 32.53
CA MET A 35 -16.04 -1.89 31.06
C MET A 35 -17.33 -1.28 30.50
N THR A 36 -18.48 -1.57 31.12
CA THR A 36 -19.79 -1.05 30.70
C THR A 36 -20.62 -0.60 31.89
N THR A 37 -21.62 0.26 31.66
CA THR A 37 -22.56 0.69 32.72
C THR A 37 -23.52 -0.42 33.15
N ARG A 38 -23.60 -1.52 32.39
CA ARG A 38 -24.56 -2.62 32.62
C ARG A 38 -23.93 -3.83 33.31
N GLU A 39 -22.63 -4.07 33.13
CA GLU A 39 -21.94 -5.21 33.75
C GLU A 39 -21.31 -4.80 35.11
N GLY A 40 -21.37 -5.73 36.07
CA GLY A 40 -20.67 -5.61 37.35
C GLY A 40 -19.16 -5.81 37.18
N LEU A 41 -18.35 -5.22 38.06
CA LEU A 41 -16.88 -5.29 37.97
C LEU A 41 -16.34 -6.74 38.01
N LEU A 42 -17.01 -7.63 38.75
CA LEU A 42 -16.63 -9.04 38.92
C LEU A 42 -17.29 -9.99 37.90
N GLN A 43 -18.26 -9.50 37.12
CA GLN A 43 -18.97 -10.33 36.15
C GLN A 43 -18.01 -10.95 35.11
N PRO A 44 -17.09 -10.20 34.47
CA PRO A 44 -16.21 -10.80 33.46
C PRO A 44 -15.24 -11.86 34.02
N PRO A 45 -14.63 -11.69 35.23
CA PRO A 45 -13.90 -12.77 35.89
C PRO A 45 -14.73 -14.03 36.18
N GLU A 46 -16.01 -13.87 36.56
CA GLU A 46 -16.93 -14.99 36.83
C GLU A 46 -17.29 -15.72 35.54
N ASP A 47 -17.70 -14.99 34.50
CA ASP A 47 -18.02 -15.53 33.18
C ASP A 47 -16.80 -16.26 32.56
N LEU A 48 -15.59 -15.74 32.76
CA LEU A 48 -14.36 -16.41 32.31
C LEU A 48 -14.18 -17.75 33.03
N ARG A 49 -14.42 -17.79 34.35
CA ARG A 49 -14.30 -19.01 35.14
C ARG A 49 -15.29 -20.06 34.66
N GLU A 50 -16.54 -19.66 34.44
CA GLU A 50 -17.59 -20.54 33.93
C GLU A 50 -17.24 -21.08 32.54
N ALA A 51 -16.83 -20.21 31.61
CA ALA A 51 -16.42 -20.63 30.27
C ALA A 51 -15.21 -21.59 30.28
N MET A 52 -14.25 -21.38 31.19
CA MET A 52 -13.11 -22.28 31.38
C MET A 52 -13.52 -23.63 31.98
N GLU A 53 -14.49 -23.65 32.90
CA GLU A 53 -15.05 -24.86 33.48
C GLU A 53 -15.82 -25.66 32.42
N GLU A 54 -16.68 -25.02 31.62
CA GLU A 54 -17.37 -25.67 30.49
C GLU A 54 -16.38 -26.29 29.51
N ALA A 55 -15.32 -25.55 29.16
CA ALA A 55 -14.31 -26.02 28.24
C ALA A 55 -13.54 -27.24 28.80
N ARG A 56 -13.22 -27.25 30.10
CA ARG A 56 -12.62 -28.41 30.78
C ARG A 56 -13.56 -29.61 30.82
N GLN A 57 -14.85 -29.39 31.07
CA GLN A 57 -15.87 -30.45 31.07
C GLN A 57 -16.04 -31.10 29.69
N ARG A 58 -15.87 -30.34 28.61
CA ARG A 58 -15.83 -30.86 27.22
C ARG A 58 -14.56 -31.68 26.90
N ARG A 59 -13.78 -32.09 27.92
CA ARG A 59 -12.49 -32.80 27.82
C ARG A 59 -11.46 -32.10 26.92
N GLN A 60 -11.57 -30.78 26.78
CA GLN A 60 -10.54 -30.00 26.11
C GLN A 60 -9.42 -29.75 27.12
N ASN A 61 -8.18 -30.07 26.76
CA ASN A 61 -7.02 -29.74 27.61
C ASN A 61 -6.79 -28.22 27.54
N VAL A 62 -7.45 -27.48 28.43
CA VAL A 62 -7.38 -26.01 28.44
C VAL A 62 -6.25 -25.59 29.36
N ALA A 63 -5.27 -24.89 28.78
CA ALA A 63 -4.17 -24.33 29.54
C ALA A 63 -4.67 -23.16 30.42
N GLU A 64 -3.78 -22.52 31.19
CA GLU A 64 -4.21 -21.56 32.19
C GLU A 64 -4.78 -20.28 31.52
N PHE A 65 -5.97 -19.83 31.92
CA PHE A 65 -6.48 -18.51 31.58
C PHE A 65 -7.02 -17.86 32.85
N ARG A 66 -6.43 -16.72 33.22
CA ARG A 66 -6.80 -15.97 34.42
C ARG A 66 -6.99 -14.48 34.15
N THR A 67 -7.62 -13.80 35.09
CA THR A 67 -7.62 -12.33 35.21
C THR A 67 -6.58 -11.89 36.24
N ILE A 68 -6.37 -10.58 36.37
CA ILE A 68 -5.48 -9.99 37.39
C ILE A 68 -6.35 -9.15 38.34
N LYS A 69 -6.12 -9.25 39.65
CA LYS A 69 -6.78 -8.39 40.63
C LYS A 69 -6.20 -6.97 40.58
N VAL A 70 -7.00 -5.95 40.94
CA VAL A 70 -6.50 -4.58 41.06
C VAL A 70 -5.30 -4.52 42.02
N GLY A 71 -4.16 -4.05 41.52
CA GLY A 71 -2.92 -3.93 42.29
C GLY A 71 -2.07 -5.21 42.40
N GLU A 72 -2.56 -6.35 41.88
CA GLU A 72 -1.78 -7.58 41.83
C GLU A 72 -0.65 -7.45 40.80
N LYS A 73 0.55 -7.86 41.23
CA LYS A 73 1.74 -7.93 40.38
C LYS A 73 2.08 -9.39 40.17
N ILE A 74 2.35 -9.75 38.93
CA ILE A 74 2.78 -11.09 38.60
C ILE A 74 4.16 -11.03 37.96
N CYS A 75 5.11 -11.74 38.54
CA CYS A 75 6.45 -11.93 37.98
C CYS A 75 6.51 -13.28 37.27
N TRP A 76 6.79 -13.28 35.97
CA TRP A 76 7.07 -14.51 35.24
C TRP A 76 8.56 -14.84 35.30
N PRO A 77 8.96 -16.00 35.81
CA PRO A 77 10.34 -16.44 35.73
C PRO A 77 10.70 -16.65 34.26
N LEU A 78 11.72 -15.92 33.79
CA LEU A 78 12.26 -16.15 32.46
C LEU A 78 12.88 -17.56 32.40
N PRO A 79 12.72 -18.31 31.30
CA PRO A 79 13.39 -19.59 31.14
C PRO A 79 14.92 -19.42 31.30
N PRO A 80 15.64 -20.41 31.85
CA PRO A 80 17.05 -20.28 32.25
C PRO A 80 17.99 -19.81 31.13
N ALA A 81 17.61 -19.99 29.85
CA ALA A 81 18.37 -19.51 28.69
C ALA A 81 18.41 -17.98 28.55
N ALA A 82 17.53 -17.23 29.22
CA ALA A 82 17.51 -15.77 29.18
C ALA A 82 18.21 -15.11 30.39
N ALA A 83 18.73 -15.89 31.33
CA ALA A 83 19.43 -15.36 32.53
C ALA A 83 20.77 -14.66 32.21
N HIS A 84 21.26 -14.74 30.97
CA HIS A 84 22.45 -14.00 30.52
C HIS A 84 22.17 -12.56 30.09
N LEU A 85 20.90 -12.16 29.95
CA LEU A 85 20.54 -10.76 29.74
C LEU A 85 20.33 -10.09 31.10
N ARG A 86 21.44 -9.68 31.73
CA ARG A 86 21.36 -8.78 32.90
C ARG A 86 20.60 -7.51 32.49
N PRO A 87 19.69 -7.00 33.32
CA PRO A 87 19.14 -5.67 33.12
C PRO A 87 20.29 -4.66 33.29
N VAL A 88 20.39 -3.70 32.38
CA VAL A 88 21.27 -2.53 32.55
C VAL A 88 20.78 -1.82 33.81
N MET A 89 21.51 -1.99 34.91
CA MET A 89 21.29 -1.19 36.11
C MET A 89 21.56 0.26 35.75
N SER A 90 20.53 1.09 35.91
CA SER A 90 20.65 2.54 35.96
C SER A 90 21.56 2.92 37.15
N GLY A 91 22.83 3.17 36.87
CA GLY A 91 23.71 3.86 37.80
C GLY A 91 23.36 5.33 37.82
N GLY A 92 22.67 5.77 38.87
CA GLY A 92 22.54 7.19 39.20
C GLY A 92 23.91 7.74 39.64
N GLY A 93 24.31 8.84 39.01
CA GLY A 93 25.41 9.71 39.42
C GLY A 93 25.02 11.14 39.05
N GLY A 94 24.97 12.02 40.04
CA GLY A 94 24.32 13.33 39.95
C GLY A 94 24.89 14.26 38.88
N ASN A 95 24.05 15.14 38.34
CA ASN A 95 24.01 16.52 38.84
C ASN A 95 22.84 17.28 38.23
N SER A 96 22.11 17.93 39.13
CA SER A 96 21.22 19.06 38.91
C SER A 96 21.81 20.09 37.94
N LEU A 97 20.99 20.67 37.07
CA LEU A 97 21.06 22.11 36.79
C LEU A 97 19.71 22.61 36.26
N SER A 98 19.27 23.67 36.93
CA SER A 98 18.01 24.37 36.84
C SER A 98 17.89 25.25 35.60
N ALA A 99 16.65 25.67 35.36
CA ALA A 99 16.28 26.79 34.52
C ALA A 99 17.10 28.07 34.82
N ALA A 100 17.41 28.85 33.77
CA ALA A 100 17.43 30.30 33.84
C ALA A 100 17.37 30.89 32.43
N ALA A 101 16.42 31.81 32.26
CA ALA A 101 16.29 32.70 31.13
C ALA A 101 17.30 33.86 31.19
N SER A 102 17.44 34.52 30.04
CA SER A 102 17.59 35.98 29.84
C SER A 102 18.89 36.49 29.20
N ALA A 103 18.65 37.27 28.13
CA ALA A 103 19.29 38.52 27.73
C ALA A 103 20.79 38.58 27.42
N GLY A 104 21.10 39.07 26.20
CA GLY A 104 22.42 39.60 25.86
C GLY A 104 22.52 40.00 24.38
N ARG A 105 22.44 41.29 24.09
CA ARG A 105 22.45 41.94 22.77
C ARG A 105 23.88 42.24 22.27
N CYS A 106 23.98 42.43 20.94
CA CYS A 106 24.93 43.30 20.19
C CYS A 106 26.44 42.93 20.27
N SER A 107 27.31 43.18 19.29
CA SER A 107 27.30 43.74 17.92
C SER A 107 28.77 43.71 17.45
N HIS A 108 29.06 43.46 16.16
CA HIS A 108 29.98 44.27 15.32
C HIS A 108 30.25 43.63 13.94
N ALA A 109 29.64 44.26 12.93
CA ALA A 109 30.19 44.76 11.67
C ALA A 109 31.40 44.10 10.94
N SER A 110 31.09 43.78 9.66
CA SER A 110 31.76 44.23 8.41
C SER A 110 33.04 43.54 7.92
N ALA A 111 32.96 42.94 6.73
CA ALA A 111 33.76 43.40 5.58
C ALA A 111 33.19 42.89 4.24
N TYR A 112 33.04 43.86 3.34
CA TYR A 112 32.77 43.80 1.90
C TYR A 112 33.81 42.99 1.12
N VAL A 113 33.41 42.27 0.04
CA VAL A 113 34.01 42.39 -1.32
C VAL A 113 32.96 41.98 -2.37
N ARG A 114 32.74 42.86 -3.35
CA ARG A 114 31.97 42.65 -4.57
C ARG A 114 32.84 42.01 -5.65
N SER A 115 32.26 41.17 -6.51
CA SER A 115 32.62 41.15 -7.92
C SER A 115 31.38 41.00 -8.80
N ARG A 116 31.29 41.87 -9.80
CA ARG A 116 30.25 41.95 -10.85
C ARG A 116 30.74 41.19 -12.08
N ALA A 117 29.77 40.65 -12.84
CA ALA A 117 29.50 40.92 -14.26
C ALA A 117 29.27 39.65 -15.08
N SER A 118 28.08 39.48 -15.66
CA SER A 118 27.82 39.91 -17.04
C SER A 118 26.37 39.59 -17.45
N ARG A 119 25.72 40.59 -18.04
CA ARG A 119 24.42 40.54 -18.71
C ARG A 119 24.63 39.96 -20.10
N ALA A 120 23.75 39.05 -20.53
CA ALA A 120 23.49 38.80 -21.95
C ALA A 120 22.01 39.12 -22.23
N GLN A 121 21.80 40.16 -23.05
CA GLN A 121 20.53 40.47 -23.69
C GLN A 121 20.13 39.33 -24.63
N ARG A 122 18.85 38.96 -24.65
CA ARG A 122 18.23 38.33 -25.83
C ARG A 122 16.96 39.08 -26.19
N SER A 123 16.95 39.52 -27.44
CA SER A 123 15.95 40.38 -28.07
C SER A 123 14.61 39.66 -28.25
N ARG A 124 13.56 40.46 -28.15
CA ARG A 124 12.21 40.14 -28.61
C ARG A 124 12.20 40.05 -30.14
N ARG A 125 11.60 38.99 -30.69
CA ARG A 125 10.95 39.03 -32.00
C ARG A 125 9.49 38.65 -31.84
N SER A 126 8.64 39.57 -32.26
CA SER A 126 7.20 39.47 -32.43
C SER A 126 6.88 38.54 -33.60
N GLY A 127 5.81 37.77 -33.43
CA GLY A 127 5.22 36.92 -34.46
C GLY A 127 3.84 36.49 -33.99
N GLN A 128 2.85 37.37 -34.18
CA GLN A 128 1.43 37.10 -34.01
C GLN A 128 1.00 36.09 -35.09
N GLN A 129 0.32 35.02 -34.69
CA GLN A 129 -0.79 34.44 -35.44
C GLN A 129 -1.80 33.88 -34.43
N ALA A 130 -2.99 34.47 -34.44
CA ALA A 130 -4.13 34.09 -33.62
C ALA A 130 -4.85 32.89 -34.25
N GLY A 131 -5.22 31.91 -33.42
CA GLY A 131 -6.06 30.78 -33.81
C GLY A 131 -6.86 30.26 -32.61
N ALA A 132 -8.18 30.48 -32.67
CA ALA A 132 -9.27 29.77 -32.00
C ALA A 132 -9.10 29.30 -30.53
N GLY A 133 -9.70 30.06 -29.60
CA GLY A 133 -10.51 29.51 -28.49
C GLY A 133 -9.91 28.41 -27.62
N GLU A 134 -8.68 28.55 -27.11
CA GLU A 134 -8.16 27.65 -26.08
C GLU A 134 -8.69 28.01 -24.69
N SER A 135 -9.41 27.05 -24.08
CA SER A 135 -9.81 27.11 -22.67
C SER A 135 -8.61 27.36 -21.76
N LEU A 136 -8.81 28.01 -20.61
CA LEU A 136 -7.76 28.28 -19.62
C LEU A 136 -7.00 26.99 -19.22
N LEU A 137 -7.72 25.86 -19.17
CA LEU A 137 -7.17 24.52 -18.96
C LEU A 137 -6.23 24.08 -20.09
N GLY A 138 -6.57 24.39 -21.35
CA GLY A 138 -5.70 24.15 -22.51
C GLY A 138 -4.39 24.92 -22.41
N ARG A 139 -4.42 26.20 -22.04
CA ARG A 139 -3.19 27.01 -21.89
C ARG A 139 -2.31 26.60 -20.71
N LEU A 140 -2.89 26.07 -19.64
CA LEU A 140 -2.17 25.45 -18.53
C LEU A 140 -1.49 24.13 -18.95
N TRP A 141 -2.08 23.40 -19.92
CA TRP A 141 -1.58 22.11 -20.42
C TRP A 141 -0.61 22.21 -21.62
N TRP A 142 -0.75 23.24 -22.46
CA TRP A 142 -0.11 23.33 -23.77
C TRP A 142 0.95 24.44 -23.84
N GLY A 143 2.02 24.30 -23.05
CA GLY A 143 3.27 24.96 -23.42
C GLY A 143 3.73 24.55 -24.84
N PRO A 144 4.49 25.42 -25.54
CA PRO A 144 4.79 25.24 -26.95
C PRO A 144 5.44 23.87 -27.20
N GLU A 145 5.09 23.24 -28.31
CA GLU A 145 5.56 21.91 -28.66
C GLU A 145 7.09 21.91 -28.85
N ALA A 146 7.79 21.02 -28.15
CA ALA A 146 9.23 20.82 -28.33
C ALA A 146 9.52 20.36 -29.77
N THR A 147 10.47 21.04 -30.42
CA THR A 147 10.87 20.82 -31.81
C THR A 147 11.57 19.47 -31.95
N LYS A 148 11.63 18.98 -33.20
CA LYS A 148 12.21 17.68 -33.54
C LYS A 148 13.70 17.58 -33.14
N GLU A 149 14.43 18.70 -33.20
CA GLU A 149 15.83 18.81 -32.78
C GLU A 149 16.05 18.58 -31.27
N ASP A 150 15.11 19.00 -30.41
CA ASP A 150 15.17 18.71 -28.96
C ASP A 150 14.98 17.22 -28.65
N ARG A 151 14.30 16.49 -29.54
CA ARG A 151 14.04 15.04 -29.38
C ARG A 151 15.20 14.20 -29.86
N ASP A 152 15.86 14.64 -30.92
CA ASP A 152 16.98 13.92 -31.52
C ASP A 152 18.30 14.13 -30.74
N ALA A 153 18.46 15.25 -30.02
CA ALA A 153 19.58 15.48 -29.10
C ALA A 153 19.54 14.63 -27.81
N ALA A 154 18.42 13.95 -27.51
CA ALA A 154 18.25 13.13 -26.31
C ALA A 154 18.74 11.68 -26.47
N ILE A 155 19.21 11.29 -27.65
CA ILE A 155 19.65 9.93 -27.98
C ILE A 155 21.13 9.92 -28.36
N GLU A 156 22.00 10.32 -27.43
CA GLU A 156 23.37 9.80 -27.43
C GLU A 156 23.48 8.68 -26.38
N PRO A 157 24.17 7.56 -26.68
CA PRO A 157 24.40 6.47 -25.73
C PRO A 157 25.44 6.92 -24.69
N SER A 158 25.04 7.86 -23.84
CA SER A 158 25.88 8.44 -22.81
C SER A 158 25.88 7.55 -21.57
N GLU A 159 27.10 7.28 -21.09
CA GLU A 159 27.48 6.36 -20.02
C GLU A 159 26.44 6.19 -18.90
N THR A 160 26.20 4.92 -18.55
CA THR A 160 25.40 4.50 -17.40
C THR A 160 26.05 5.00 -16.11
N VAL A 161 25.37 5.90 -15.39
CA VAL A 161 25.82 6.35 -14.06
C VAL A 161 25.05 5.58 -12.99
N GLY A 162 25.77 4.77 -12.20
CA GLY A 162 25.24 3.99 -11.08
C GLY A 162 26.34 3.11 -10.45
N PRO A 163 26.12 2.53 -9.25
CA PRO A 163 27.10 1.65 -8.61
C PRO A 163 27.48 0.47 -9.53
N GLU A 164 28.77 0.12 -9.64
CA GLU A 164 29.31 -1.06 -10.39
C GLU A 164 28.45 -2.34 -10.31
N PRO A 165 27.93 -2.78 -9.14
CA PRO A 165 27.09 -3.97 -9.05
C PRO A 165 25.74 -3.87 -9.78
N LEU A 166 25.10 -2.68 -9.77
CA LEU A 166 23.90 -2.42 -10.57
C LEU A 166 24.24 -2.46 -12.06
N ARG A 167 25.39 -1.90 -12.46
CA ARG A 167 25.86 -1.88 -13.85
C ARG A 167 25.97 -3.27 -14.47
N ARG A 168 26.47 -4.27 -13.72
CA ARG A 168 26.62 -5.67 -14.18
C ARG A 168 25.30 -6.45 -14.20
N SER A 169 24.43 -6.27 -13.21
CA SER A 169 23.10 -6.92 -13.19
C SER A 169 22.12 -6.34 -14.21
N LEU A 170 22.28 -5.07 -14.60
CA LEU A 170 21.42 -4.32 -15.52
C LEU A 170 21.71 -4.57 -17.00
N LEU A 171 22.72 -5.37 -17.36
CA LEU A 171 23.13 -5.59 -18.75
C LEU A 171 22.03 -6.25 -19.59
N THR A 172 21.08 -6.97 -18.97
CA THR A 172 19.90 -7.52 -19.66
C THR A 172 18.63 -7.30 -18.84
N GLU A 173 17.48 -7.14 -19.52
CA GLU A 173 16.18 -7.03 -18.86
C GLU A 173 15.84 -8.26 -18.00
N ARG A 174 16.31 -9.45 -18.43
CA ARG A 174 16.15 -10.70 -17.68
C ARG A 174 16.96 -10.69 -16.39
N GLY A 175 18.23 -10.28 -16.45
CA GLY A 175 19.09 -10.15 -15.27
C GLY A 175 18.51 -9.17 -14.25
N LEU A 176 18.01 -8.02 -14.71
CA LEU A 176 17.33 -7.06 -13.85
C LEU A 176 16.10 -7.68 -13.16
N PHE A 177 15.22 -8.34 -13.93
CA PHE A 177 14.01 -8.93 -13.37
C PHE A 177 14.32 -10.01 -12.31
N LEU A 178 15.27 -10.91 -12.58
CA LEU A 178 15.68 -11.92 -11.61
C LEU A 178 16.28 -11.32 -10.34
N SER A 179 17.09 -10.27 -10.47
CA SER A 179 17.63 -9.54 -9.31
C SER A 179 16.54 -8.88 -8.47
N LEU A 180 15.50 -8.32 -9.10
CA LEU A 180 14.35 -7.75 -8.39
C LEU A 180 13.56 -8.82 -7.64
N VAL A 181 13.34 -9.98 -8.25
CA VAL A 181 12.69 -11.13 -7.60
C VAL A 181 13.51 -11.58 -6.38
N ALA A 182 14.83 -11.76 -6.55
CA ALA A 182 15.71 -12.15 -5.45
C ALA A 182 15.69 -11.11 -4.32
N PHE A 183 15.79 -9.82 -4.65
CA PHE A 183 15.73 -8.72 -3.69
C PHE A 183 14.41 -8.71 -2.90
N ARG A 184 13.26 -8.82 -3.58
CA ARG A 184 11.95 -8.80 -2.91
C ARG A 184 11.71 -10.06 -2.09
N CYS A 185 12.18 -11.22 -2.53
CA CYS A 185 12.11 -12.45 -1.75
C CYS A 185 12.96 -12.34 -0.48
N ALA A 186 14.19 -11.81 -0.58
CA ALA A 186 15.02 -11.54 0.59
C ALA A 186 14.33 -10.56 1.56
N ASN A 187 13.75 -9.47 1.03
CA ASN A 187 12.96 -8.51 1.82
C ASN A 187 11.79 -9.20 2.56
N ALA A 188 11.03 -10.07 1.88
CA ALA A 188 9.90 -10.81 2.47
C ALA A 188 10.33 -11.78 3.58
N LEU A 189 11.49 -12.42 3.42
CA LEU A 189 12.03 -13.36 4.40
C LEU A 189 12.53 -12.65 5.65
N LEU A 190 13.21 -11.50 5.47
CA LEU A 190 13.73 -10.67 6.56
C LEU A 190 12.64 -9.94 7.36
N LEU A 191 11.45 -9.74 6.79
CA LEU A 191 10.34 -9.12 7.50
C LEU A 191 9.65 -10.12 8.45
N HIS A 192 9.77 -9.85 9.75
CA HIS A 192 9.14 -10.62 10.83
C HIS A 192 8.01 -9.86 11.57
N THR A 193 7.73 -8.61 11.19
CA THR A 193 6.72 -7.77 11.86
C THR A 193 5.33 -7.93 11.24
N HIS A 194 4.30 -7.44 11.95
CA HIS A 194 2.94 -7.26 11.44
C HIS A 194 2.67 -5.76 11.23
N PHE A 195 1.77 -5.40 10.31
CA PHE A 195 1.39 -4.00 10.07
C PHE A 195 -0.08 -3.73 10.37
N VAL A 196 -0.98 -4.41 9.66
CA VAL A 196 -2.43 -4.21 9.78
C VAL A 196 -3.14 -5.56 9.80
N PRO A 197 -4.32 -5.67 10.44
CA PRO A 197 -5.11 -6.89 10.47
C PRO A 197 -5.42 -7.45 9.08
N ASP A 198 -5.60 -6.57 8.09
CA ASP A 198 -5.87 -6.93 6.69
C ASP A 198 -4.83 -7.85 6.05
N GLU A 199 -3.59 -7.85 6.55
CA GLU A 199 -2.53 -8.76 6.10
C GLU A 199 -2.92 -10.24 6.31
N PHE A 200 -3.76 -10.53 7.29
CA PHE A 200 -4.18 -11.90 7.63
C PHE A 200 -5.67 -12.09 7.35
N TRP A 201 -6.52 -11.24 7.93
CA TRP A 201 -7.96 -11.44 7.98
C TRP A 201 -8.70 -11.11 6.68
N GLN A 202 -8.04 -10.45 5.72
CA GLN A 202 -8.59 -10.15 4.40
C GLN A 202 -7.91 -10.94 3.28
N SER A 203 -6.93 -11.79 3.60
CA SER A 203 -6.15 -12.51 2.60
C SER A 203 -5.79 -13.93 3.04
N VAL A 204 -4.78 -14.09 3.89
CA VAL A 204 -4.18 -15.39 4.19
C VAL A 204 -5.12 -16.30 4.98
N GLU A 205 -5.86 -15.77 5.95
CA GLU A 205 -6.84 -16.54 6.74
C GLU A 205 -8.00 -17.02 5.87
N VAL A 206 -8.51 -16.14 5.00
CA VAL A 206 -9.58 -16.43 4.05
C VAL A 206 -9.17 -17.55 3.11
N ALA A 207 -7.94 -17.45 2.59
CA ALA A 207 -7.34 -18.46 1.72
C ALA A 207 -7.12 -19.80 2.45
N HIS A 208 -6.65 -19.74 3.69
CA HIS A 208 -6.45 -20.89 4.54
C HIS A 208 -7.77 -21.63 4.77
N ARG A 209 -8.83 -20.93 5.19
CA ARG A 209 -10.17 -21.53 5.35
C ARG A 209 -10.68 -22.17 4.08
N SER A 210 -10.45 -21.53 2.93
CA SER A 210 -10.85 -22.06 1.62
C SER A 210 -10.14 -23.37 1.27
N ALA A 211 -8.85 -23.49 1.60
CA ALA A 211 -8.04 -24.66 1.26
C ALA A 211 -8.21 -25.83 2.24
N PHE A 212 -8.22 -25.52 3.55
CA PHE A 212 -8.18 -26.51 4.64
C PHE A 212 -9.54 -26.74 5.31
N GLY A 213 -10.54 -25.90 5.07
CA GLY A 213 -11.89 -26.06 5.61
C GLY A 213 -12.11 -25.50 7.03
N TYR A 214 -11.10 -24.91 7.66
CA TYR A 214 -11.19 -24.30 8.99
C TYR A 214 -10.49 -22.94 9.07
N GLY A 215 -10.88 -22.11 10.03
CA GLY A 215 -10.42 -20.72 10.19
C GLY A 215 -11.59 -19.75 10.23
N HIS A 216 -11.32 -18.46 10.45
CA HIS A 216 -12.36 -17.45 10.67
C HIS A 216 -12.56 -16.52 9.47
N LEU A 217 -13.79 -16.04 9.32
CA LEU A 217 -14.14 -15.03 8.33
C LEU A 217 -14.69 -13.80 9.06
N THR A 218 -14.18 -12.63 8.71
CA THR A 218 -14.73 -11.38 9.20
C THR A 218 -16.15 -11.17 8.65
N TRP A 219 -16.91 -10.30 9.31
CA TRP A 219 -18.27 -9.94 8.90
C TRP A 219 -18.34 -9.47 7.42
N GLU A 220 -17.26 -8.87 6.91
CA GLU A 220 -17.20 -8.38 5.53
C GLU A 220 -17.32 -9.52 4.50
N TRP A 221 -16.71 -10.66 4.79
CA TRP A 221 -16.86 -11.87 3.97
C TRP A 221 -18.26 -12.45 4.12
N GLN A 222 -18.82 -12.47 5.32
CA GLN A 222 -20.19 -12.97 5.53
C GLN A 222 -21.23 -12.12 4.76
N ALA A 223 -21.03 -10.81 4.72
CA ALA A 223 -21.86 -9.86 3.97
C ALA A 223 -21.53 -9.81 2.47
N GLY A 224 -20.50 -10.53 1.98
CA GLY A 224 -20.16 -10.59 0.56
C GLY A 224 -19.55 -9.30 0.00
N LEU A 225 -18.81 -8.55 0.82
CA LEU A 225 -18.21 -7.25 0.47
C LEU A 225 -16.86 -7.35 -0.24
N ARG A 226 -16.17 -8.49 -0.09
CA ARG A 226 -14.79 -8.67 -0.56
C ARG A 226 -14.74 -9.66 -1.71
N SER A 227 -13.88 -9.38 -2.69
CA SER A 227 -13.67 -10.29 -3.83
C SER A 227 -12.74 -11.44 -3.43
N PRO A 228 -13.08 -12.71 -3.71
CA PRO A 228 -12.24 -13.86 -3.44
C PRO A 228 -11.09 -13.99 -4.44
N LEU A 229 -11.02 -13.15 -5.48
CA LEU A 229 -10.00 -13.25 -6.53
C LEU A 229 -8.58 -13.12 -5.97
N TYR A 230 -8.33 -12.18 -5.05
CA TYR A 230 -7.00 -12.00 -4.46
C TYR A 230 -6.64 -13.13 -3.47
N PRO A 231 -7.46 -13.45 -2.45
CA PRO A 231 -7.18 -14.58 -1.57
C PRO A 231 -7.16 -15.93 -2.29
N GLY A 232 -7.91 -16.07 -3.39
CA GLY A 232 -7.98 -17.28 -4.19
C GLY A 232 -6.62 -17.73 -4.75
N ALA A 233 -5.72 -16.79 -5.04
CA ALA A 233 -4.35 -17.13 -5.44
C ALA A 233 -3.58 -17.84 -4.31
N PHE A 234 -3.76 -17.38 -3.07
CA PHE A 234 -3.18 -18.04 -1.89
C PHE A 234 -3.91 -19.35 -1.56
N ALA A 235 -5.22 -19.42 -1.77
CA ALA A 235 -6.00 -20.64 -1.53
C ALA A 235 -5.55 -21.77 -2.47
N LEU A 236 -5.33 -21.45 -3.76
CA LEU A 236 -4.77 -22.39 -4.73
C LEU A 236 -3.38 -22.87 -4.29
N LEU A 237 -2.52 -21.94 -3.87
CA LEU A 237 -1.19 -22.25 -3.38
C LEU A 237 -1.23 -23.20 -2.18
N PHE A 238 -2.10 -22.94 -1.20
CA PHE A 238 -2.30 -23.82 -0.05
C PHE A 238 -2.87 -25.18 -0.44
N LYS A 239 -3.80 -25.23 -1.39
CA LYS A 239 -4.34 -26.50 -1.87
C LYS A 239 -3.28 -27.35 -2.54
N LEU A 240 -2.39 -26.74 -3.33
CA LEU A 240 -1.26 -27.43 -3.95
C LEU A 240 -0.26 -27.94 -2.89
N LEU A 241 0.03 -27.15 -1.85
CA LEU A 241 0.86 -27.60 -0.72
C LEU A 241 0.25 -28.80 0.00
N GLN A 242 -1.07 -28.74 0.26
CA GLN A 242 -1.80 -29.83 0.90
C GLN A 242 -1.75 -31.11 0.05
N LEU A 243 -1.99 -31.00 -1.27
CA LEU A 243 -1.93 -32.14 -2.20
C LEU A 243 -0.52 -32.74 -2.30
N ALA A 244 0.52 -31.93 -2.14
CA ALA A 244 1.91 -32.37 -2.12
C ALA A 244 2.39 -32.89 -0.75
N GLY A 245 1.58 -32.79 0.31
CA GLY A 245 1.97 -33.12 1.69
C GLY A 245 3.08 -32.21 2.25
N ALA A 246 3.19 -30.97 1.74
CA ALA A 246 4.24 -30.01 2.07
C ALA A 246 3.71 -28.78 2.84
N ASP A 247 2.50 -28.87 3.40
CA ASP A 247 1.76 -27.83 4.14
C ASP A 247 2.28 -27.59 5.56
N SER A 248 3.59 -27.49 5.71
CA SER A 248 4.21 -27.09 6.99
C SER A 248 3.77 -25.69 7.42
N ARG A 249 3.76 -25.42 8.73
CA ARG A 249 3.42 -24.10 9.30
C ARG A 249 4.24 -22.97 8.68
N LEU A 250 5.53 -23.23 8.42
CA LEU A 250 6.42 -22.24 7.82
C LEU A 250 6.05 -21.98 6.34
N ALA A 251 5.71 -23.02 5.59
CA ALA A 251 5.28 -22.89 4.20
C ALA A 251 3.98 -22.07 4.12
N VAL A 252 2.98 -22.38 4.94
CA VAL A 252 1.70 -21.64 4.99
C VAL A 252 1.92 -20.18 5.38
N ALA A 253 2.83 -19.89 6.33
CA ALA A 253 3.10 -18.53 6.79
C ALA A 253 3.95 -17.69 5.80
N LYS A 254 4.95 -18.28 5.15
CA LYS A 254 5.94 -17.53 4.35
C LYS A 254 5.66 -17.55 2.85
N LEU A 255 5.04 -18.60 2.30
CA LEU A 255 4.84 -18.72 0.86
C LEU A 255 3.91 -17.66 0.27
N PRO A 256 2.81 -17.24 0.93
CA PRO A 256 2.01 -16.09 0.47
C PRO A 256 2.83 -14.80 0.35
N ARG A 257 3.73 -14.55 1.30
CA ARG A 257 4.64 -13.38 1.27
C ARG A 257 5.67 -13.49 0.15
N LEU A 258 6.15 -14.69 -0.18
CA LEU A 258 7.03 -14.92 -1.33
C LEU A 258 6.30 -14.69 -2.66
N LEU A 259 5.07 -15.18 -2.80
CA LEU A 259 4.24 -14.88 -3.97
C LEU A 259 4.03 -13.37 -4.12
N GLN A 260 3.70 -12.70 -3.02
CA GLN A 260 3.55 -11.25 -2.99
C GLN A 260 4.85 -10.52 -3.36
N ALA A 261 5.99 -11.00 -2.88
CA ALA A 261 7.30 -10.46 -3.22
C ALA A 261 7.59 -10.57 -4.73
N CYS A 262 7.21 -11.68 -5.36
CA CYS A 262 7.31 -11.82 -6.82
C CYS A 262 6.41 -10.80 -7.53
N LEU A 263 5.18 -10.59 -7.08
CA LEU A 263 4.27 -9.57 -7.63
C LEU A 263 4.86 -8.16 -7.47
N ALA A 264 5.46 -7.84 -6.32
CA ALA A 264 6.15 -6.59 -6.08
C ALA A 264 7.35 -6.40 -7.03
N ALA A 265 8.13 -7.45 -7.29
CA ALA A 265 9.23 -7.40 -8.24
C ALA A 265 8.75 -7.13 -9.68
N VAL A 266 7.58 -7.66 -10.07
CA VAL A 266 6.93 -7.32 -11.35
C VAL A 266 6.57 -5.83 -11.37
N ALA A 267 6.02 -5.30 -10.29
CA ALA A 267 5.68 -3.88 -10.20
C ALA A 267 6.92 -2.98 -10.32
N ASP A 268 8.00 -3.29 -9.62
CA ASP A 268 9.29 -2.58 -9.73
C ASP A 268 9.86 -2.64 -11.15
N PHE A 269 9.78 -3.80 -11.80
CA PHE A 269 10.25 -3.97 -13.17
C PHE A 269 9.44 -3.12 -14.16
N TYR A 270 8.11 -3.10 -14.02
CA TYR A 270 7.26 -2.25 -14.85
C TYR A 270 7.43 -0.77 -14.53
N LEU A 271 7.71 -0.40 -13.28
CA LEU A 271 8.08 0.97 -12.90
C LEU A 271 9.34 1.39 -13.65
N TYR A 272 10.39 0.58 -13.62
CA TYR A 272 11.62 0.83 -14.36
C TYR A 272 11.36 1.00 -15.87
N ARG A 273 10.59 0.10 -16.49
CA ARG A 273 10.24 0.21 -17.92
C ARG A 273 9.42 1.46 -18.24
N PHE A 274 8.51 1.83 -17.35
CA PHE A 274 7.70 3.04 -17.47
C PHE A 274 8.57 4.29 -17.36
N SER A 275 9.40 4.40 -16.33
CA SER A 275 10.34 5.51 -16.16
C SER A 275 11.33 5.62 -17.32
N ARG A 276 11.81 4.49 -17.85
CA ARG A 276 12.70 4.47 -19.03
C ARG A 276 12.02 5.03 -20.26
N ARG A 277 10.75 4.70 -20.45
CA ARG A 277 9.94 5.19 -21.58
C ARG A 277 9.68 6.70 -21.48
N VAL A 278 9.41 7.21 -20.28
CA VAL A 278 9.00 8.61 -20.09
C VAL A 278 10.18 9.57 -19.98
N ALA A 279 11.20 9.19 -19.21
CA ALA A 279 12.27 10.10 -18.79
C ALA A 279 13.68 9.60 -19.19
N GLY A 280 13.76 8.50 -19.93
CA GLY A 280 15.02 7.91 -20.40
C GLY A 280 15.70 6.99 -19.39
N GLN A 281 16.81 6.38 -19.83
CA GLN A 281 17.51 5.31 -19.10
C GLN A 281 18.04 5.74 -17.73
N ARG A 282 18.69 6.91 -17.67
CA ARG A 282 19.31 7.43 -16.43
C ARG A 282 18.26 7.71 -15.36
N ALA A 283 17.17 8.38 -15.73
CA ALA A 283 16.07 8.66 -14.82
C ALA A 283 15.41 7.36 -14.31
N ALA A 284 15.29 6.34 -15.16
CA ALA A 284 14.74 5.04 -14.78
C ALA A 284 15.57 4.31 -13.73
N GLN A 285 16.90 4.36 -13.84
CA GLN A 285 17.79 3.76 -12.85
C GLN A 285 17.63 4.43 -11.48
N TRP A 286 17.62 5.77 -11.44
CA TRP A 286 17.39 6.52 -10.19
C TRP A 286 16.00 6.30 -9.62
N ALA A 287 14.96 6.29 -10.46
CA ALA A 287 13.59 6.01 -10.03
C ALA A 287 13.48 4.61 -9.39
N LEU A 288 14.13 3.61 -9.98
CA LEU A 288 14.16 2.26 -9.42
C LEU A 288 14.93 2.23 -8.08
N ILE A 289 16.08 2.89 -8.00
CA ILE A 289 16.84 2.97 -6.73
C ILE A 289 15.99 3.62 -5.64
N CYS A 290 15.33 4.76 -5.92
CA CYS A 290 14.44 5.42 -4.97
C CYS A 290 13.26 4.50 -4.56
N GLN A 291 12.69 3.73 -5.48
CA GLN A 291 11.62 2.78 -5.17
C GLN A 291 12.10 1.62 -4.27
N LEU A 292 13.28 1.07 -4.54
CA LEU A 292 13.85 -0.04 -3.76
C LEU A 292 14.31 0.43 -2.37
N LEU A 293 14.75 1.68 -2.23
CA LEU A 293 15.17 2.28 -0.96
C LEU A 293 14.03 2.99 -0.20
N ASN A 294 12.85 3.14 -0.81
CA ASN A 294 11.71 3.73 -0.13
C ASN A 294 11.30 2.81 1.04
N TRP A 295 11.40 3.35 2.26
CA TRP A 295 11.16 2.60 3.49
C TRP A 295 9.76 1.97 3.52
N PHE A 296 8.75 2.69 3.05
CA PHE A 296 7.37 2.24 3.06
C PHE A 296 7.14 1.08 2.08
N THR A 297 7.77 1.15 0.91
CA THR A 297 7.73 0.07 -0.10
C THR A 297 8.48 -1.15 0.39
N LEU A 298 9.65 -0.99 1.00
CA LEU A 298 10.36 -2.09 1.67
C LEU A 298 9.46 -2.73 2.73
N TYR A 299 8.82 -1.92 3.55
CA TYR A 299 7.98 -2.34 4.66
C TYR A 299 6.66 -3.02 4.25
N THR A 300 6.02 -2.57 3.18
CA THR A 300 4.65 -3.00 2.80
C THR A 300 4.58 -3.92 1.58
N ALA A 301 5.46 -3.78 0.59
CA ALA A 301 5.33 -4.50 -0.68
C ALA A 301 5.26 -6.03 -0.59
N PRO A 302 6.02 -6.73 0.29
CA PRO A 302 5.92 -8.18 0.42
C PRO A 302 4.79 -8.64 1.38
N ARG A 303 4.05 -7.72 1.99
CA ARG A 303 2.89 -8.05 2.84
C ARG A 303 1.69 -8.38 1.98
N THR A 304 0.87 -9.32 2.43
CA THR A 304 -0.31 -9.86 1.74
C THR A 304 -1.50 -8.89 1.77
N LEU A 305 -1.27 -7.69 1.24
CA LEU A 305 -2.23 -6.61 1.11
C LEU A 305 -2.69 -6.50 -0.35
N SER A 306 -4.00 -6.39 -0.57
CA SER A 306 -4.57 -6.14 -1.90
C SER A 306 -4.06 -4.83 -2.51
N ASN A 307 -3.70 -3.84 -1.68
CA ASN A 307 -3.12 -2.56 -2.09
C ASN A 307 -1.86 -2.73 -2.95
N CYS A 308 -1.05 -3.75 -2.67
CA CYS A 308 0.16 -4.01 -3.42
C CYS A 308 -0.16 -4.58 -4.82
N VAL A 309 -1.25 -5.33 -4.96
CA VAL A 309 -1.75 -5.78 -6.28
C VAL A 309 -2.36 -4.61 -7.05
N GLU A 310 -3.08 -3.73 -6.37
CA GLU A 310 -3.51 -2.45 -6.96
C GLU A 310 -2.31 -1.64 -7.45
N TRP A 311 -1.24 -1.51 -6.65
CA TRP A 311 -0.02 -0.81 -7.07
C TRP A 311 0.63 -1.47 -8.29
N LEU A 312 0.72 -2.80 -8.33
CA LEU A 312 1.20 -3.56 -9.50
C LEU A 312 0.36 -3.25 -10.74
N LEU A 313 -0.96 -3.42 -10.65
CA LEU A 313 -1.87 -3.22 -11.78
C LEU A 313 -1.87 -1.76 -12.24
N THR A 314 -1.76 -0.82 -11.29
CA THR A 314 -1.64 0.60 -11.59
C THR A 314 -0.35 0.90 -12.34
N THR A 315 0.78 0.36 -11.90
CA THR A 315 2.08 0.55 -12.56
C THR A 315 2.11 -0.07 -13.95
N VAL A 316 1.57 -1.28 -14.11
CA VAL A 316 1.39 -1.93 -15.42
C VAL A 316 0.46 -1.11 -16.32
N GLY A 317 -0.63 -0.59 -15.76
CA GLY A 317 -1.57 0.29 -16.44
C GLY A 317 -0.90 1.55 -16.94
N LEU A 318 -0.10 2.23 -16.10
CA LEU A 318 0.65 3.43 -16.47
C LEU A 318 1.70 3.14 -17.55
N TYR A 319 2.36 1.97 -17.53
CA TYR A 319 3.29 1.58 -18.58
C TYR A 319 2.62 1.44 -19.96
N TYR A 320 1.45 0.80 -20.02
CA TYR A 320 0.69 0.61 -21.27
C TYR A 320 -0.24 1.78 -21.61
N TYR A 321 -0.40 2.75 -20.70
CA TYR A 321 -1.22 3.92 -20.92
C TYR A 321 -0.76 4.64 -22.20
N PRO A 322 -1.69 5.11 -23.04
CA PRO A 322 -1.36 5.89 -24.21
C PRO A 322 -0.98 7.30 -23.75
N TRP A 323 0.28 7.43 -23.31
CA TRP A 323 1.00 8.70 -23.35
C TRP A 323 0.96 9.26 -24.79
N PRO A 324 1.35 10.51 -25.08
CA PRO A 324 1.05 11.19 -26.35
C PRO A 324 1.29 10.41 -27.66
N GLU A 325 2.12 9.37 -27.63
CA GLU A 325 2.34 8.35 -28.66
C GLU A 325 1.14 7.42 -28.95
N ALA A 326 1.06 6.94 -30.19
CA ALA A 326 0.13 5.88 -30.56
C ALA A 326 0.63 4.51 -30.06
N GLN A 327 -0.25 3.74 -29.42
CA GLN A 327 0.05 2.40 -28.94
C GLN A 327 -0.54 1.33 -29.86
N SER A 328 0.06 0.15 -29.88
CA SER A 328 -0.51 -1.02 -30.54
C SER A 328 -1.86 -1.43 -29.92
N ARG A 329 -2.72 -2.09 -30.69
CA ARG A 329 -3.99 -2.64 -30.19
C ARG A 329 -3.78 -3.58 -29.01
N LYS A 330 -2.71 -4.39 -29.02
CA LYS A 330 -2.35 -5.29 -27.90
C LYS A 330 -2.04 -4.50 -26.63
N ALA A 331 -1.32 -3.39 -26.72
CA ALA A 331 -1.02 -2.54 -25.57
C ALA A 331 -2.27 -1.86 -25.01
N GLN A 332 -3.19 -1.42 -25.87
CA GLN A 332 -4.48 -0.84 -25.43
C GLN A 332 -5.32 -1.84 -24.63
N TRP A 333 -5.39 -3.10 -25.07
CA TRP A 333 -6.07 -4.16 -24.33
C TRP A 333 -5.40 -4.46 -22.99
N LYS A 334 -4.07 -4.54 -22.94
CA LYS A 334 -3.34 -4.75 -21.68
C LYS A 334 -3.57 -3.61 -20.69
N PHE A 335 -3.55 -2.37 -21.17
CA PHE A 335 -3.89 -1.19 -20.39
C PHE A 335 -5.31 -1.29 -19.81
N ALA A 336 -6.32 -1.45 -20.68
CA ALA A 336 -7.71 -1.46 -20.25
C ALA A 336 -8.04 -2.64 -19.31
N LEU A 337 -7.43 -3.80 -19.54
CA LEU A 337 -7.56 -4.97 -18.65
C LEU A 337 -6.91 -4.72 -17.29
N ALA A 338 -5.72 -4.10 -17.23
CA ALA A 338 -5.07 -3.78 -15.97
C ALA A 338 -5.89 -2.79 -15.13
N VAL A 339 -6.47 -1.77 -15.77
CA VAL A 339 -7.37 -0.80 -15.12
C VAL A 339 -8.64 -1.49 -14.59
N ALA A 340 -9.29 -2.30 -15.43
CA ALA A 340 -10.50 -3.02 -15.05
C ALA A 340 -10.23 -3.98 -13.88
N ALA A 341 -9.11 -4.71 -13.92
CA ALA A 341 -8.69 -5.60 -12.84
C ALA A 341 -8.37 -4.83 -11.54
N ALA A 342 -7.71 -3.67 -11.63
CA ALA A 342 -7.44 -2.83 -10.46
C ALA A 342 -8.75 -2.38 -9.79
N CYS A 343 -9.69 -1.85 -10.58
CA CYS A 343 -10.99 -1.40 -10.09
C CYS A 343 -11.86 -2.55 -9.54
N ALA A 344 -11.75 -3.75 -10.11
CA ALA A 344 -12.51 -4.90 -9.63
C ALA A 344 -11.97 -5.45 -8.29
N LEU A 345 -10.65 -5.53 -8.15
CA LEU A 345 -10.01 -5.95 -6.89
C LEU A 345 -10.12 -4.87 -5.80
N ARG A 346 -10.06 -3.61 -6.20
CA ARG A 346 -10.20 -2.44 -5.33
C ARG A 346 -11.05 -1.37 -6.02
N PRO A 347 -12.35 -1.25 -5.68
CA PRO A 347 -13.22 -0.24 -6.28
C PRO A 347 -12.69 1.20 -6.14
N THR A 348 -11.91 1.48 -5.09
CA THR A 348 -11.28 2.78 -4.87
C THR A 348 -10.21 3.14 -5.92
N SER A 349 -9.64 2.16 -6.64
CA SER A 349 -8.74 2.42 -7.79
C SER A 349 -9.44 3.17 -8.92
N ALA A 350 -10.78 3.20 -8.95
CA ALA A 350 -11.53 4.00 -9.90
C ALA A 350 -11.20 5.49 -9.79
N VAL A 351 -10.84 6.00 -8.60
CA VAL A 351 -10.53 7.42 -8.36
C VAL A 351 -9.37 7.90 -9.24
N PRO A 352 -8.14 7.37 -9.14
CA PRO A 352 -7.04 7.80 -10.00
C PRO A 352 -7.30 7.49 -11.49
N TRP A 353 -7.92 6.35 -11.78
CA TRP A 353 -8.13 5.92 -13.17
C TRP A 353 -9.21 6.72 -13.89
N LEU A 354 -10.22 7.25 -13.18
CA LEU A 354 -11.26 8.09 -13.77
C LEU A 354 -10.64 9.31 -14.44
N MET A 355 -9.72 10.01 -13.76
CA MET A 355 -9.05 11.18 -14.34
C MET A 355 -8.27 10.84 -15.62
N LEU A 356 -7.46 9.78 -15.58
CA LEU A 356 -6.67 9.36 -16.74
C LEU A 356 -7.54 8.83 -17.89
N CYS A 357 -8.58 8.07 -17.61
CA CYS A 357 -9.48 7.53 -18.63
C CYS A 357 -10.30 8.63 -19.30
N LEU A 358 -10.79 9.62 -18.53
CA LEU A 358 -11.45 10.81 -19.06
C LEU A 358 -10.48 11.64 -19.92
N TRP A 359 -9.24 11.81 -19.47
CA TRP A 359 -8.20 12.50 -20.26
C TRP A 359 -7.90 11.76 -21.57
N HIS A 360 -7.77 10.43 -21.54
CA HIS A 360 -7.57 9.62 -22.74
C HIS A 360 -8.77 9.72 -23.70
N ALA A 361 -10.00 9.67 -23.19
CA ALA A 361 -11.21 9.84 -23.99
C ALA A 361 -11.29 11.24 -24.62
N ALA A 362 -10.98 12.29 -23.85
CA ALA A 362 -10.95 13.67 -24.32
C ALA A 362 -9.91 13.90 -25.43
N ARG A 363 -8.75 13.24 -25.36
CA ARG A 363 -7.70 13.29 -26.41
C ARG A 363 -8.08 12.50 -27.67
N SER A 364 -8.94 11.49 -27.53
CA SER A 364 -9.26 10.53 -28.59
C SER A 364 -10.68 10.69 -29.13
N ARG A 365 -11.22 11.93 -29.22
CA ARG A 365 -12.60 12.20 -29.65
C ARG A 365 -13.02 11.45 -30.92
N ARG A 366 -12.15 11.43 -31.95
CA ARG A 366 -12.40 10.73 -33.23
C ARG A 366 -12.55 9.20 -33.10
N ARG A 367 -12.12 8.62 -31.98
CA ARG A 367 -12.13 7.18 -31.71
C ARG A 367 -12.91 6.83 -30.43
N LEU A 368 -13.71 7.76 -29.91
CA LEU A 368 -14.39 7.63 -28.63
C LEU A 368 -15.24 6.34 -28.57
N GLY A 369 -16.04 6.05 -29.60
CA GLY A 369 -16.85 4.83 -29.65
C GLY A 369 -16.01 3.54 -29.52
N ARG A 370 -14.86 3.47 -30.20
CA ARG A 370 -13.94 2.32 -30.09
C ARG A 370 -13.29 2.21 -28.70
N LEU A 371 -13.00 3.34 -28.06
CA LEU A 371 -12.45 3.36 -26.71
C LEU A 371 -13.49 2.96 -25.66
N LEU A 372 -14.72 3.47 -25.77
CA LEU A 372 -15.82 3.07 -24.90
C LEU A 372 -16.14 1.58 -25.05
N ALA A 373 -16.13 1.06 -26.28
CA ALA A 373 -16.29 -0.38 -26.52
C ALA A 373 -15.14 -1.20 -25.90
N LEU A 374 -13.90 -0.72 -25.96
CA LEU A 374 -12.76 -1.37 -25.30
C LEU A 374 -12.95 -1.40 -23.78
N TYR A 375 -13.24 -0.25 -23.16
CA TYR A 375 -13.44 -0.15 -21.71
C TYR A 375 -14.63 -0.98 -21.23
N GLY A 376 -15.74 -0.94 -21.97
CA GLY A 376 -16.92 -1.76 -21.71
C GLY A 376 -16.60 -3.24 -21.82
N ALA A 377 -15.93 -3.68 -22.89
CA ALA A 377 -15.57 -5.09 -23.08
C ALA A 377 -14.62 -5.60 -21.98
N THR A 378 -13.58 -4.85 -21.63
CA THR A 378 -12.65 -5.25 -20.56
C THR A 378 -13.31 -5.20 -19.18
N GLY A 379 -14.15 -4.21 -18.93
CA GLY A 379 -14.90 -4.09 -17.68
C GLY A 379 -15.88 -5.24 -17.49
N LEU A 380 -16.69 -5.53 -18.51
CA LEU A 380 -17.64 -6.67 -18.49
C LEU A 380 -16.91 -8.00 -18.34
N LEU A 381 -15.80 -8.20 -19.04
CA LEU A 381 -14.99 -9.41 -18.91
C LEU A 381 -14.50 -9.61 -17.47
N VAL A 382 -13.92 -8.58 -16.86
CA VAL A 382 -13.40 -8.66 -15.49
C VAL A 382 -14.54 -8.83 -14.47
N LEU A 383 -15.64 -8.11 -14.63
CA LEU A 383 -16.82 -8.26 -13.75
C LEU A 383 -17.48 -9.64 -13.90
N ALA A 384 -17.50 -10.22 -15.10
CA ALA A 384 -17.98 -11.59 -15.30
C ALA A 384 -17.08 -12.60 -14.58
N VAL A 385 -15.75 -12.47 -14.71
CA VAL A 385 -14.79 -13.31 -13.98
C VAL A 385 -14.95 -13.14 -12.47
N SER A 386 -15.09 -11.90 -11.98
CA SER A 386 -15.33 -11.66 -10.55
C SER A 386 -16.66 -12.23 -10.08
N GLY A 387 -17.76 -12.00 -10.80
CA GLY A 387 -19.08 -12.51 -10.43
C GLY A 387 -19.17 -14.04 -10.44
N LEU A 388 -18.43 -14.70 -11.34
CA LEU A 388 -18.30 -16.17 -11.32
C LEU A 388 -17.49 -16.65 -10.12
N ALA A 389 -16.39 -15.97 -9.79
CA ALA A 389 -15.60 -16.28 -8.60
C ALA A 389 -16.41 -16.04 -7.30
N ASP A 390 -17.15 -14.94 -7.24
CA ASP A 390 -18.04 -14.59 -6.13
C ASP A 390 -19.15 -15.64 -5.98
N LYS A 391 -19.81 -16.04 -7.08
CA LYS A 391 -20.82 -17.10 -7.06
C LYS A 391 -20.25 -18.41 -6.52
N HIS A 392 -19.07 -18.79 -6.99
CA HIS A 392 -18.42 -20.03 -6.56
C HIS A 392 -18.06 -19.99 -5.07
N TYR A 393 -17.52 -18.86 -4.61
CA TYR A 393 -17.06 -18.71 -3.23
C TYR A 393 -18.21 -18.57 -2.21
N TYR A 394 -19.22 -17.73 -2.52
CA TYR A 394 -20.32 -17.44 -1.61
C TYR A 394 -21.52 -18.39 -1.76
N GLY A 395 -21.54 -19.26 -2.78
CA GLY A 395 -22.65 -20.18 -3.07
C GLY A 395 -23.92 -19.49 -3.59
N ARG A 396 -23.93 -18.17 -3.72
CA ARG A 396 -25.05 -17.35 -4.22
C ARG A 396 -24.56 -16.33 -5.24
N TRP A 397 -25.42 -15.93 -6.16
CA TRP A 397 -25.11 -14.85 -7.09
C TRP A 397 -24.93 -13.55 -6.30
N THR A 398 -23.70 -13.05 -6.29
CA THR A 398 -23.34 -11.80 -5.64
C THR A 398 -22.22 -11.15 -6.44
N LEU A 399 -22.11 -9.82 -6.35
CA LEU A 399 -21.06 -9.06 -6.98
C LEU A 399 -20.44 -8.14 -5.94
N SER A 400 -19.26 -8.52 -5.45
CA SER A 400 -18.63 -7.89 -4.28
C SER A 400 -18.40 -6.40 -4.50
N GLN A 401 -18.14 -5.97 -5.74
CA GLN A 401 -17.93 -4.56 -6.08
C GLN A 401 -19.20 -3.72 -5.88
N LEU A 402 -20.39 -4.25 -6.23
CA LEU A 402 -21.65 -3.54 -6.02
C LEU A 402 -22.01 -3.48 -4.53
N ASN A 403 -21.80 -4.58 -3.81
CA ASN A 403 -21.99 -4.59 -2.36
C ASN A 403 -21.03 -3.60 -1.69
N PHE A 404 -19.76 -3.56 -2.09
CA PHE A 404 -18.78 -2.60 -1.60
C PHE A 404 -19.28 -1.17 -1.78
N LEU A 405 -19.74 -0.81 -2.99
CA LEU A 405 -20.28 0.52 -3.26
C LEU A 405 -21.52 0.83 -2.42
N HIS A 406 -22.47 -0.12 -2.34
CA HIS A 406 -23.68 0.03 -1.55
C HIS A 406 -23.36 0.31 -0.08
N TYR A 407 -22.53 -0.52 0.56
CA TYR A 407 -22.23 -0.37 1.98
C TYR A 407 -21.27 0.78 2.31
N ASN A 408 -20.26 1.05 1.48
CA ASN A 408 -19.27 2.09 1.77
C ASN A 408 -19.75 3.49 1.39
N LEU A 409 -20.56 3.64 0.32
CA LEU A 409 -21.08 4.95 -0.07
C LEU A 409 -22.46 5.25 0.53
N LEU A 410 -23.34 4.26 0.71
CA LEU A 410 -24.72 4.52 1.13
C LEU A 410 -24.97 4.26 2.63
N SER A 411 -24.10 3.50 3.31
CA SER A 411 -24.33 3.10 4.71
C SER A 411 -23.35 3.72 5.73
N ASP A 412 -22.54 4.70 5.33
CA ASP A 412 -21.59 5.49 6.16
C ASP A 412 -20.80 4.68 7.21
N ILE A 413 -20.40 3.45 6.88
CA ILE A 413 -19.62 2.61 7.81
C ILE A 413 -18.22 3.19 8.06
N GLY A 414 -17.74 4.06 7.17
CA GLY A 414 -16.43 4.71 7.28
C GLY A 414 -16.30 5.61 8.52
N SER A 415 -17.36 6.29 8.95
CA SER A 415 -17.33 7.15 10.14
C SER A 415 -17.08 6.37 11.43
N PHE A 416 -17.38 5.07 11.44
CA PHE A 416 -17.12 4.17 12.56
C PHE A 416 -15.62 3.99 12.85
N TYR A 417 -14.76 4.03 11.84
CA TYR A 417 -13.31 3.82 11.99
C TYR A 417 -12.53 5.08 12.37
N GLY A 418 -13.26 6.19 12.60
CA GLY A 418 -12.69 7.49 12.92
C GLY A 418 -12.44 8.34 11.67
N VAL A 419 -12.54 9.66 11.84
CA VAL A 419 -12.34 10.64 10.78
C VAL A 419 -11.08 11.44 11.08
N HIS A 420 -10.21 11.57 10.09
CA HIS A 420 -9.04 12.45 10.17
C HIS A 420 -9.37 13.85 9.62
N PRO A 421 -8.65 14.90 10.06
CA PRO A 421 -8.78 16.23 9.48
C PRO A 421 -8.49 16.22 7.97
N TRP A 422 -9.13 17.12 7.20
CA TRP A 422 -8.97 17.20 5.74
C TRP A 422 -7.50 17.32 5.29
N HIS A 423 -6.64 17.95 6.10
CA HIS A 423 -5.22 18.13 5.77
C HIS A 423 -4.36 16.91 6.10
N TRP A 424 -4.91 15.85 6.70
CA TRP A 424 -4.16 14.70 7.21
C TRP A 424 -3.29 14.04 6.13
N TYR A 425 -3.83 13.85 4.92
CA TYR A 425 -3.08 13.28 3.82
C TYR A 425 -1.85 14.11 3.44
N ILE A 426 -1.96 15.44 3.50
CA ILE A 426 -0.87 16.37 3.18
C ILE A 426 0.16 16.41 4.32
N THR A 427 -0.31 16.51 5.57
CA THR A 427 0.55 16.73 6.73
C THR A 427 1.17 15.44 7.30
N GLN A 428 0.53 14.29 7.09
CA GLN A 428 0.93 13.01 7.69
C GLN A 428 1.05 11.90 6.65
N GLY A 429 0.05 11.73 5.77
CA GLY A 429 0.02 10.65 4.78
C GLY A 429 1.22 10.65 3.82
N ILE A 430 1.39 11.74 3.06
CA ILE A 430 2.50 11.89 2.11
C ILE A 430 3.86 11.85 2.81
N PRO A 431 4.11 12.60 3.91
CA PRO A 431 5.38 12.51 4.63
C PRO A 431 5.70 11.11 5.14
N ALA A 432 4.70 10.38 5.64
CA ALA A 432 4.89 8.99 6.09
C ALA A 432 5.33 8.10 4.91
N ILE A 433 4.62 8.11 3.78
CA ILE A 433 4.92 7.21 2.65
C ILE A 433 6.26 7.55 1.98
N LEU A 434 6.53 8.83 1.76
CA LEU A 434 7.76 9.26 1.06
C LEU A 434 8.98 9.24 1.99
N GLY A 435 8.79 9.56 3.28
CA GLY A 435 9.86 9.64 4.27
C GLY A 435 11.01 10.55 3.77
N PRO A 436 12.27 10.07 3.78
CA PRO A 436 13.41 10.84 3.30
C PRO A 436 13.35 11.30 1.83
N HIS A 437 12.48 10.70 1.01
CA HIS A 437 12.32 11.06 -0.40
C HIS A 437 11.41 12.29 -0.59
N LEU A 438 10.76 12.80 0.46
CA LEU A 438 9.83 13.93 0.36
C LEU A 438 10.46 15.19 -0.27
N PRO A 439 11.66 15.68 0.16
CA PRO A 439 12.27 16.85 -0.46
C PRO A 439 12.58 16.64 -1.95
N LEU A 440 13.02 15.44 -2.32
CA LEU A 440 13.30 15.06 -3.70
C LEU A 440 12.03 15.09 -4.55
N TYR A 441 10.93 14.55 -4.04
CA TYR A 441 9.62 14.56 -4.71
C TYR A 441 9.10 15.98 -4.94
N LEU A 442 9.19 16.86 -3.92
CA LEU A 442 8.74 18.25 -4.03
C LEU A 442 9.59 19.03 -5.03
N TYR A 443 10.92 18.89 -4.98
CA TYR A 443 11.82 19.52 -5.92
C TYR A 443 11.59 19.01 -7.36
N ALA A 444 11.43 17.70 -7.55
CA ALA A 444 11.15 17.11 -8.85
C ALA A 444 9.80 17.56 -9.42
N SER A 445 8.77 17.68 -8.57
CA SER A 445 7.45 18.19 -8.97
C SER A 445 7.53 19.65 -9.42
N TYR A 446 8.22 20.49 -8.65
CA TYR A 446 8.45 21.90 -9.02
C TYR A 446 9.24 22.04 -10.33
N GLN A 447 10.31 21.26 -10.50
CA GLN A 447 11.12 21.29 -11.72
C GLN A 447 10.36 20.76 -12.93
N SER A 448 9.55 19.71 -12.76
CA SER A 448 8.72 19.15 -13.84
C SER A 448 7.70 20.18 -14.33
N TRP A 449 7.06 20.90 -13.40
CA TRP A 449 6.16 22.00 -13.74
C TRP A 449 6.91 23.16 -14.43
N ARG A 450 8.04 23.60 -13.89
CA ARG A 450 8.86 24.69 -14.45
C ARG A 450 9.38 24.37 -15.85
N GLN A 451 9.84 23.14 -16.07
CA GLN A 451 10.35 22.65 -17.35
C GLN A 451 9.23 22.18 -18.29
N ARG A 452 7.95 22.29 -17.89
CA ARG A 452 6.76 21.87 -18.67
C ARG A 452 6.82 20.41 -19.14
N ARG A 453 7.35 19.53 -18.28
CA ARG A 453 7.41 18.09 -18.53
C ARG A 453 6.02 17.47 -18.43
N ARG A 454 5.39 17.26 -19.60
CA ARG A 454 3.96 16.94 -19.72
C ARG A 454 3.53 15.71 -18.93
N VAL A 455 4.30 14.62 -18.98
CA VAL A 455 3.93 13.35 -18.32
C VAL A 455 4.10 13.46 -16.81
N GLU A 456 5.24 13.96 -16.35
CA GLU A 456 5.55 14.13 -14.94
C GLU A 456 4.58 15.11 -14.26
N THR A 457 4.24 16.23 -14.91
CA THR A 457 3.20 17.14 -14.42
C THR A 457 1.83 16.46 -14.34
N ALA A 458 1.46 15.64 -15.33
CA ALA A 458 0.20 14.88 -15.28
C ALA A 458 0.17 13.86 -14.12
N LEU A 459 1.32 13.24 -13.79
CA LEU A 459 1.43 12.35 -12.63
C LEU A 459 1.31 13.12 -11.30
N THR A 460 1.91 14.31 -11.18
CA THR A 460 1.73 15.16 -10.00
C THR A 460 0.27 15.59 -9.83
N LEU A 461 -0.40 15.96 -10.93
CA LEU A 461 -1.83 16.30 -10.90
C LEU A 461 -2.71 15.10 -10.56
N LEU A 462 -2.34 13.89 -10.99
CA LEU A 462 -3.01 12.65 -10.60
C LEU A 462 -2.94 12.42 -9.09
N VAL A 463 -1.77 12.67 -8.48
CA VAL A 463 -1.62 12.60 -7.02
C VAL A 463 -2.51 13.63 -6.35
N ILE A 464 -2.50 14.89 -6.79
CA ILE A 464 -3.35 15.96 -6.25
C ILE A 464 -4.84 15.60 -6.37
N TRP A 465 -5.28 15.13 -7.54
CA TRP A 465 -6.65 14.67 -7.77
C TRP A 465 -7.04 13.56 -6.80
N THR A 466 -6.17 12.56 -6.64
CA THR A 466 -6.45 11.43 -5.75
C THR A 466 -6.61 11.92 -4.32
N LEU A 467 -5.69 12.74 -3.83
CA LEU A 467 -5.73 13.28 -2.46
C LEU A 467 -6.87 14.28 -2.22
N TYR A 468 -7.46 14.85 -3.26
CA TYR A 468 -8.62 15.74 -3.15
C TYR A 468 -9.93 14.95 -3.02
N VAL A 469 -10.01 13.78 -3.66
CA VAL A 469 -11.20 12.92 -3.62
C VAL A 469 -11.26 12.08 -2.34
N TYR A 470 -10.09 11.67 -1.82
CA TYR A 470 -9.96 11.05 -0.50
C TYR A 470 -10.03 12.10 0.61
#